data_AF-A0A447S704-F1
#
_entry.id   AF-A0A447S704-F1
#
_cell.length_a   1.000
_cell.length_b   1.000
_cell.length_c   1.000
_cell.angle_alpha   90.00
_cell.angle_beta   90.00
_cell.angle_gamma   90.00
#
_symmetry.space_group_name_H-M   'P 1'
#
loop_
_entity.id
_entity.type
_entity.pdbx_description
1 polymer ?
#
loop_
_entity_poly.entity_id
_entity_poly.type
_entity_poly.pdbx_seq_one_letter_code
_entity_poly.pdbx_strand_id
1 'polypeptide(L)'
;MRGCARGRIFICRVRSSLPPHQLQSRFPQLCKAGSHDDVAEVVNIALSGIAIKPLSHVPAAIPLRLENQYFALDLSTDAARAMLEAGNCTFYSPESLGDVKLELFAVLRS
;
A
#
# COMPACT_ATOMS: atom_id res chain seq x y z
N MET A 1 -26.56 13.94 -4.41
CA MET A 1 -25.80 12.89 -3.70
C MET A 1 -24.31 13.20 -3.84
N ARG A 2 -23.67 13.78 -2.81
CA ARG A 2 -22.22 14.06 -2.80
C ARG A 2 -21.57 13.08 -1.84
N GLY A 3 -21.11 11.94 -2.38
CA GLY A 3 -20.54 10.83 -1.62
C GLY A 3 -19.23 11.21 -0.94
N CYS A 4 -19.18 10.97 0.37
CA CYS A 4 -18.04 11.23 1.23
C CYS A 4 -16.83 10.37 0.85
N ALA A 5 -15.87 10.93 0.12
CA ALA A 5 -14.49 10.43 0.05
C ALA A 5 -13.61 10.95 1.21
N ARG A 6 -14.21 11.65 2.19
CA ARG A 6 -13.51 12.24 3.35
C ARG A 6 -13.38 11.19 4.45
N GLY A 7 -12.26 10.47 4.51
CA GLY A 7 -11.85 9.82 5.77
C GLY A 7 -11.30 8.40 5.69
N ARG A 8 -11.18 7.75 4.53
CA ARG A 8 -10.57 6.41 4.47
C ARG A 8 -9.05 6.53 4.52
N ILE A 9 -8.40 5.67 5.30
CA ILE A 9 -6.94 5.49 5.31
C ILE A 9 -6.69 4.04 4.93
N PHE A 10 -5.83 3.82 3.93
CA PHE A 10 -5.37 2.49 3.57
C PHE A 10 -4.00 2.25 4.18
N ILE A 11 -3.86 1.14 4.89
CA ILE A 11 -2.65 0.77 5.60
C ILE A 11 -2.23 -0.61 5.09
N CYS A 12 -1.04 -0.69 4.52
CA CYS A 12 -0.43 -1.94 4.12
C CYS A 12 0.54 -2.39 5.20
N ARG A 13 0.28 -3.57 5.76
CA ARG A 13 1.20 -4.26 6.66
C ARG A 13 2.09 -5.15 5.81
N VAL A 14 3.38 -5.05 6.04
CA VAL A 14 4.41 -5.81 5.36
C VAL A 14 5.17 -6.61 6.39
N ARG A 15 5.27 -7.90 6.13
CA ARG A 15 6.15 -8.82 6.86
C ARG A 15 7.13 -9.42 5.87
N SER A 16 8.39 -9.53 6.25
CA SER A 16 9.40 -10.25 5.49
C SER A 16 10.37 -10.88 6.48
N SER A 17 11.16 -11.85 6.00
CA SER A 17 12.34 -12.36 6.72
C SER A 17 13.45 -11.32 6.87
N LEU A 18 13.37 -10.19 6.16
CA LEU A 18 14.33 -9.10 6.23
C LEU A 18 14.23 -8.29 7.54
N PRO A 19 15.33 -7.66 7.98
CA PRO A 19 15.32 -6.78 9.14
C PRO A 19 14.34 -5.60 8.96
N PRO A 20 13.58 -5.23 10.01
CA PRO A 20 12.58 -4.15 9.95
C PRO A 20 13.10 -2.82 9.42
N HIS A 21 14.30 -2.40 9.86
CA HIS A 21 14.94 -1.16 9.43
C HIS A 21 15.26 -1.15 7.93
N GLN A 22 15.68 -2.29 7.39
CA GLN A 22 16.02 -2.42 5.98
C GLN A 22 14.75 -2.48 5.13
N LEU A 23 13.75 -3.24 5.59
CA LEU A 23 12.44 -3.28 4.96
C LEU A 23 11.79 -1.89 4.92
N GLN A 24 11.84 -1.12 6.00
CA GLN A 24 11.23 0.21 6.06
C GLN A 24 11.84 1.21 5.06
N SER A 25 13.15 1.14 4.81
CA SER A 25 13.81 1.99 3.80
C SER A 25 13.65 1.47 2.38
N ARG A 26 13.74 0.15 2.17
CA ARG A 26 13.70 -0.45 0.83
C ARG A 26 12.29 -0.62 0.29
N PHE A 27 11.34 -1.00 1.14
CA PHE A 27 9.96 -1.27 0.74
C PHE A 27 9.29 -0.10 0.02
N PRO A 28 9.28 1.15 0.52
CA PRO A 28 8.65 2.27 -0.18
C PRO A 28 9.39 2.67 -1.48
N GLN A 29 10.65 2.26 -1.64
CA GLN A 29 11.42 2.50 -2.87
C GLN A 29 11.19 1.42 -3.93
N LEU A 30 10.98 0.18 -3.49
CA LEU A 30 10.88 -1.00 -4.33
C LEU A 30 9.43 -1.41 -4.64
N CYS A 31 8.54 -1.25 -3.67
CA CYS A 31 7.12 -1.58 -3.79
C CYS A 31 6.35 -0.37 -4.28
N LYS A 32 5.52 -0.59 -5.29
CA LYS A 32 4.56 0.40 -5.80
C LYS A 32 3.19 -0.24 -5.87
N ALA A 33 2.17 0.55 -5.60
CA ALA A 33 0.78 0.15 -5.69
C ALA A 33 0.06 0.94 -6.79
N GLY A 34 -0.91 0.30 -7.46
CA GLY A 34 -1.72 0.96 -8.49
C GLY A 34 -2.98 0.17 -8.87
N SER A 35 -3.71 0.72 -9.85
CA SER A 35 -4.98 0.18 -10.38
C SER A 35 -4.77 -0.62 -11.66
N HIS A 36 -5.51 -1.70 -11.87
CA HIS A 36 -5.31 -2.66 -12.98
C HIS A 36 -5.86 -2.20 -14.36
N ASP A 37 -6.34 -0.97 -14.51
CA ASP A 37 -7.19 -0.59 -15.67
C ASP A 37 -6.48 -0.45 -17.03
N ASP A 38 -5.15 -0.61 -17.12
CA ASP A 38 -4.43 -0.72 -18.40
C ASP A 38 -4.00 -2.17 -18.66
N VAL A 39 -4.98 -2.98 -19.07
CA VAL A 39 -4.79 -4.37 -19.50
C VAL A 39 -4.57 -4.46 -21.01
N ALA A 40 -3.33 -4.60 -21.46
CA ALA A 40 -3.02 -5.42 -22.66
C ALA A 40 -1.53 -5.60 -22.95
N GLU A 41 -0.65 -4.70 -22.51
CA GLU A 41 0.76 -4.79 -22.89
C GLU A 41 1.61 -4.21 -21.78
N VAL A 42 2.85 -4.67 -21.66
CA VAL A 42 3.85 -4.17 -20.73
C VAL A 42 3.82 -4.87 -19.36
N VAL A 43 4.61 -5.96 -19.32
CA VAL A 43 5.33 -6.57 -18.18
C VAL A 43 6.16 -5.57 -17.32
N ASN A 44 5.85 -4.27 -17.38
CA ASN A 44 6.65 -3.16 -16.89
C ASN A 44 5.82 -1.88 -16.68
N ILE A 45 4.49 -1.95 -16.53
CA ILE A 45 3.70 -0.76 -16.16
C ILE A 45 4.02 -0.47 -14.70
N ALA A 46 5.02 0.37 -14.50
CA ALA A 46 5.14 1.23 -13.34
C ALA A 46 3.87 2.09 -13.29
N LEU A 47 2.78 1.49 -12.79
CA LEU A 47 1.56 2.16 -12.43
C LEU A 47 1.94 3.43 -11.70
N SER A 48 1.39 4.57 -12.10
CA SER A 48 1.51 5.86 -11.41
C SER A 48 1.37 5.58 -9.92
N GLY A 49 2.50 5.48 -9.23
CA GLY A 49 2.55 4.68 -8.02
C GLY A 49 1.89 5.44 -6.89
N ILE A 50 0.97 4.80 -6.18
CA ILE A 50 0.47 5.34 -4.92
C ILE A 50 1.68 5.42 -3.97
N ALA A 51 1.98 6.61 -3.48
CA ALA A 51 3.12 6.80 -2.59
C ALA A 51 2.86 6.04 -1.27
N ILE A 52 3.78 5.15 -0.93
CA ILE A 52 3.74 4.36 0.29
C ILE A 52 4.63 5.05 1.32
N LYS A 53 4.06 5.42 2.47
CA LYS A 53 4.78 6.12 3.54
C LYS A 53 4.85 5.23 4.79
N PRO A 54 6.03 5.01 5.37
CA PRO A 54 6.13 4.25 6.62
C PRO A 54 5.36 4.97 7.73
N LEU A 55 4.56 4.21 8.48
CA LEU A 55 3.85 4.68 9.66
C LEU A 55 4.63 4.29 10.91
N SER A 56 5.06 5.29 11.67
CA SER A 56 5.66 5.07 12.99
C SER A 56 4.61 4.66 14.03
N HIS A 57 3.34 5.04 13.83
CA HIS A 57 2.24 4.72 14.73
C HIS A 57 1.05 4.22 13.93
N VAL A 58 0.59 3.01 14.27
CA VAL A 58 -0.57 2.38 13.63
C VAL A 58 -1.83 2.82 14.38
N PRO A 59 -2.93 3.17 13.70
CA PRO A 59 -4.19 3.46 14.36
C PRO A 59 -4.67 2.26 15.19
N ALA A 60 -5.38 2.53 16.29
CA ALA A 60 -5.89 1.51 17.22
C ALA A 60 -6.84 0.47 16.57
N ALA A 61 -7.29 0.70 15.33
CA ALA A 61 -8.11 -0.23 14.57
C ALA A 61 -7.35 -1.47 14.07
N ILE A 62 -6.01 -1.46 14.06
CA ILE A 62 -5.18 -2.57 13.54
C ILE A 62 -4.33 -3.14 14.68
N PRO A 63 -4.25 -4.47 14.83
CA PRO A 63 -3.44 -5.09 15.88
C PRO A 63 -1.95 -4.78 15.68
N LEU A 64 -1.38 -4.01 16.60
CA LEU A 64 0.04 -3.68 16.61
C LEU A 64 0.89 -4.93 16.87
N ARG A 65 1.77 -5.22 15.92
CA ARG A 65 2.76 -6.30 15.99
C ARG A 65 4.11 -5.72 15.61
N LEU A 66 5.02 -5.58 16.58
CA LEU A 66 6.34 -4.93 16.39
C LEU A 66 7.20 -5.58 15.29
N GLU A 67 7.01 -6.87 15.04
CA GLU A 67 7.71 -7.60 13.98
C GLU A 67 7.28 -7.19 12.56
N ASN A 68 6.19 -6.43 12.42
CA ASN A 68 5.65 -6.04 11.12
C ASN A 68 5.80 -4.56 10.90
N GLN A 69 6.04 -4.20 9.65
CA GLN A 69 6.14 -2.82 9.22
C GLN A 69 4.80 -2.39 8.65
N TYR A 70 4.37 -1.18 9.01
CA TYR A 70 3.10 -0.63 8.59
C TYR A 70 3.37 0.58 7.73
N PHE A 71 2.64 0.67 6.63
CA PHE A 71 2.78 1.76 5.68
C PHE A 71 1.41 2.31 5.32
N ALA A 72 1.26 3.63 5.35
CA ALA A 72 0.07 4.30 4.82
C ALA A 72 0.21 4.50 3.32
N LEU A 73 -0.88 4.26 2.59
CA LEU A 73 -0.99 4.66 1.20
C LEU A 73 -1.50 6.10 1.12
N ASP A 74 -0.85 6.91 0.29
CA ASP A 74 -1.25 8.29 0.06
C ASP A 74 -2.41 8.37 -0.96
N LEU A 75 -3.63 8.50 -0.42
CA LEU A 75 -4.85 8.59 -1.22
C LEU A 75 -5.06 9.96 -1.90
N SER A 76 -4.12 10.89 -1.73
CA SER A 76 -4.17 12.20 -2.40
C SER A 76 -3.78 12.07 -3.87
N THR A 77 -3.17 10.96 -4.25
CA THR A 77 -2.71 10.67 -5.61
C THR A 77 -3.86 10.21 -6.50
N ASP A 78 -3.83 10.59 -7.78
CA ASP A 78 -4.86 10.22 -8.75
C ASP A 78 -4.97 8.70 -8.93
N ALA A 79 -3.83 8.00 -8.84
CA ALA A 79 -3.77 6.55 -8.87
C ALA A 79 -4.53 5.86 -7.72
N ALA A 80 -4.55 6.47 -6.54
CA ALA A 80 -5.34 5.94 -5.43
C ALA A 80 -6.85 6.14 -5.65
N ARG A 81 -7.23 7.19 -6.36
CA ARG A 81 -8.62 7.41 -6.78
C ARG A 81 -9.01 6.38 -7.83
N ALA A 82 -8.16 6.16 -8.84
CA ALA A 82 -8.34 5.10 -9.83
C ALA A 82 -8.43 3.71 -9.19
N MET A 83 -7.63 3.41 -8.16
CA MET A 83 -7.70 2.16 -7.39
C MET A 83 -9.04 2.02 -6.65
N LEU A 84 -9.51 3.10 -6.03
CA LEU A 84 -10.80 3.13 -5.34
C LEU A 84 -11.98 3.00 -6.32
N GLU A 85 -11.90 3.61 -7.49
CA GLU A 85 -12.92 3.57 -8.54
C GLU A 85 -12.97 2.23 -9.26
N ALA A 86 -11.81 1.65 -9.58
CA ALA A 86 -11.71 0.33 -10.18
C ALA A 86 -12.02 -0.81 -9.19
N GLY A 87 -12.02 -0.53 -7.88
CA GLY A 87 -12.27 -1.51 -6.83
C GLY A 87 -11.21 -2.61 -6.74
N ASN A 88 -10.06 -2.43 -7.39
CA ASN A 88 -8.93 -3.35 -7.37
C ASN A 88 -7.67 -2.61 -6.95
N CYS A 89 -6.76 -3.31 -6.26
CA CYS A 89 -5.43 -2.81 -5.98
C CYS A 89 -4.40 -3.89 -6.32
N THR A 90 -3.39 -3.49 -7.08
CA THR A 90 -2.26 -4.35 -7.40
C THR A 90 -1.04 -3.84 -6.66
N PHE A 91 -0.40 -4.71 -5.89
CA PHE A 91 0.87 -4.44 -5.24
C PHE A 91 1.98 -5.20 -5.97
N TYR A 92 3.00 -4.48 -6.40
CA TYR A 92 4.21 -5.11 -6.91
C TYR A 92 5.24 -5.25 -5.80
N SER A 93 5.53 -6.49 -5.41
CA SER A 93 6.63 -6.79 -4.49
C SER A 93 7.74 -7.54 -5.22
N PRO A 94 8.98 -7.03 -5.24
CA PRO A 94 10.08 -7.78 -5.84
C PRO A 94 10.49 -8.98 -4.99
N GLU A 95 10.91 -10.04 -5.68
CA GLU A 95 11.42 -11.29 -5.13
C GLU A 95 12.64 -11.09 -4.21
N SER A 96 13.35 -9.98 -4.40
CA SER A 96 14.51 -9.57 -3.59
C SER A 96 14.17 -9.28 -2.12
N LEU A 97 12.88 -9.11 -1.78
CA LEU A 97 12.40 -8.97 -0.41
C LEU A 97 12.19 -10.33 0.30
N GLY A 98 12.36 -11.46 -0.39
CA GLY A 98 12.17 -12.80 0.17
C GLY A 98 10.68 -13.16 0.39
N ASP A 99 10.38 -13.87 1.48
CA ASP A 99 9.01 -14.26 1.88
C ASP A 99 8.22 -13.04 2.38
N VAL A 100 7.87 -12.15 1.45
CA VAL A 100 7.12 -10.93 1.74
C VAL A 100 5.63 -11.23 1.81
N LYS A 101 5.01 -10.94 2.95
CA LYS A 101 3.57 -11.00 3.15
C LYS A 101 3.02 -9.60 3.27
N LEU A 102 2.05 -9.32 2.41
CA LEU A 102 1.35 -8.04 2.30
C LEU A 102 -0.08 -8.22 2.77
N GLU A 103 -0.51 -7.39 3.71
CA GLU A 103 -1.90 -7.34 4.17
C GLU A 103 -2.40 -5.89 4.07
N LEU A 104 -3.45 -5.67 3.28
CA LEU A 104 -4.06 -4.35 3.13
C LEU A 104 -5.24 -4.18 4.08
N PHE A 105 -5.26 -3.09 4.83
CA PHE A 105 -6.32 -2.70 5.74
C PHE A 105 -6.94 -1.38 5.28
N ALA A 106 -8.26 -1.33 5.18
CA ALA A 106 -9.00 -0.11 4.92
C ALA A 106 -9.64 0.38 6.23
N VAL A 107 -9.09 1.44 6.81
CA VAL A 107 -9.62 2.08 8.02
C VAL A 107 -10.52 3.24 7.62
N LEU A 108 -11.80 3.17 7.97
CA LEU A 108 -12.73 4.28 7.80
C LEU A 108 -12.61 5.21 9.01
N ARG A 109 -12.15 6.46 8.83
CA ARG A 109 -12.39 7.52 9.82
C ARG A 109 -13.81 8.02 9.60
N SER A 110 -14.65 7.94 10.64
CA SER A 110 -15.98 8.55 10.69
C SER A 110 -15.90 10.06 10.79
#